data_AF-U2MA93-F1
#
_entry.id   AF-U2MA93-F1
#
_cell.length_a   1.000
_cell.length_b   1.000
_cell.length_c   1.000
_cell.angle_alpha   90.00
_cell.angle_beta   90.00
_cell.angle_gamma   90.00
#
_symmetry.space_group_name_H-M   'P 1'
#
loop_
_entity.id
_entity.type
_entity.pdbx_description
1 polymer ?
#
loop_
_entity_poly.entity_id
_entity_poly.type
_entity_poly.pdbx_seq_one_letter_code
_entity_poly.pdbx_strand_id
1 'polypeptide(L)'
;MIIIRNNHPILDNEAELIGSISCGTVKSVSLSLLTNKGIVAGTSGLNWGQRDKRNRNEAYIRIPIQIARQDFFPTDRHFTVLTDDGHQLILRAEQQNNKALTTPMNNSLLGEYFRNRLNLPNGHPVTKQDLERYGRTDVVFAKIDEELYYMDFSPKKALGDS
;
A
#
# COMPACT_ATOMS: atom_id res chain seq x y z
N MET A 1 0.38 -37.92 -1.41
CA MET A 1 0.84 -36.52 -1.36
C MET A 1 0.72 -35.97 -2.76
N ILE A 2 -0.35 -35.22 -3.04
CA ILE A 2 -0.63 -34.67 -4.36
C ILE A 2 0.05 -33.30 -4.40
N ILE A 3 1.10 -33.16 -5.21
CA ILE A 3 1.70 -31.87 -5.50
C ILE A 3 0.93 -31.31 -6.69
N ILE A 4 0.01 -30.37 -6.42
CA ILE A 4 -0.64 -29.59 -7.47
C ILE A 4 0.38 -28.57 -7.96
N ARG A 5 0.90 -28.76 -9.18
CA ARG A 5 1.65 -27.73 -9.89
C ARG A 5 0.64 -26.93 -10.71
N ASN A 6 0.30 -25.73 -10.23
CA ASN A 6 -0.44 -24.77 -11.05
C ASN A 6 0.48 -24.29 -12.17
N ASN A 7 0.23 -24.77 -13.39
CA ASN A 7 0.95 -24.37 -14.60
C ASN A 7 0.30 -23.11 -15.18
N HIS A 8 0.52 -21.96 -14.52
CA HIS A 8 0.07 -20.66 -15.00
C HIS A 8 1.31 -19.76 -15.27
N PRO A 9 1.67 -19.52 -16.55
CA PRO A 9 2.88 -18.76 -16.91
C PRO A 9 2.90 -17.30 -16.45
N ILE A 10 1.80 -16.80 -15.88
CA ILE A 10 1.68 -15.45 -15.33
C ILE A 10 2.25 -15.39 -13.90
N LEU A 11 2.11 -16.48 -13.11
CA LEU A 11 2.63 -16.56 -11.74
C LEU A 11 4.14 -16.84 -11.71
N ASP A 12 4.66 -17.51 -12.72
CA ASP A 12 6.11 -17.79 -12.84
C ASP A 12 6.90 -16.48 -13.02
N ASN A 13 6.33 -15.48 -13.71
CA ASN A 13 6.95 -14.16 -13.87
C ASN A 13 7.00 -13.36 -12.54
N GLU A 14 5.98 -13.48 -11.69
CA GLU A 14 5.99 -12.82 -10.37
C GLU A 14 6.98 -13.51 -9.41
N ALA A 15 7.09 -14.83 -9.48
CA ALA A 15 8.08 -15.60 -8.73
C ALA A 15 9.52 -15.30 -9.19
N GLU A 16 9.76 -15.12 -10.49
CA GLU A 16 11.06 -14.67 -11.03
C GLU A 16 11.37 -13.21 -10.65
N LEU A 17 10.36 -12.33 -10.60
CA LEU A 17 10.51 -10.96 -10.11
C LEU A 17 10.90 -10.94 -8.63
N ILE A 18 10.25 -11.75 -7.79
CA ILE A 18 10.59 -11.91 -6.36
C ILE A 18 11.96 -12.59 -6.19
N GLY A 19 12.30 -13.54 -7.05
CA GLY A 19 13.61 -14.21 -7.08
C GLY A 19 14.75 -13.26 -7.45
N SER A 20 14.55 -12.38 -8.42
CA SER A 20 15.54 -11.37 -8.85
C SER A 20 15.72 -10.24 -7.82
N ILE A 21 14.67 -9.88 -7.08
CA ILE A 21 14.72 -8.97 -5.92
C ILE A 21 15.68 -9.47 -4.83
N SER A 22 15.91 -10.79 -4.73
CA SER A 22 16.88 -11.35 -3.76
C SER A 22 18.36 -11.14 -4.15
N CYS A 23 18.64 -10.77 -5.41
CA CYS A 23 20.01 -10.68 -5.94
C CYS A 23 20.64 -9.28 -5.80
N GLY A 24 19.86 -8.24 -5.45
CA GLY A 24 20.36 -6.90 -5.18
C GLY A 24 19.51 -6.22 -4.12
N THR A 25 20.10 -5.39 -3.26
CA THR A 25 19.36 -4.66 -2.22
C THR A 25 18.34 -3.73 -2.87
N VAL A 26 17.09 -4.18 -2.98
CA VAL A 26 16.01 -3.34 -3.53
C VAL A 26 15.75 -2.19 -2.58
N LYS A 27 15.81 -0.96 -3.10
CA LYS A 27 15.54 0.25 -2.31
C LYS A 27 14.09 0.19 -1.82
N SER A 28 13.91 0.26 -0.51
CA SER A 28 12.59 0.17 0.13
C SER A 28 12.34 1.31 1.12
N VAL A 29 11.07 1.69 1.28
CA VAL A 29 10.62 2.66 2.29
C VAL A 29 9.39 2.13 3.03
N SER A 30 9.29 2.37 4.33
CA SER A 30 8.09 2.09 5.12
C SER A 30 7.31 3.39 5.33
N LEU A 31 6.01 3.35 5.04
CA LEU A 31 5.07 4.45 5.24
C LEU A 31 4.06 4.06 6.32
N SER A 32 4.10 4.78 7.44
CA SER A 32 3.13 4.58 8.52
C SER A 32 1.72 5.01 8.09
N LEU A 33 0.73 4.16 8.40
CA LEU A 33 -0.70 4.48 8.26
C LEU A 33 -1.23 5.25 9.49
N LEU A 34 -0.38 5.44 10.50
CA LEU A 34 -0.67 6.22 11.70
C LEU A 34 -0.14 7.65 11.56
N THR A 35 -0.78 8.55 12.28
CA THR A 35 -0.27 9.91 12.53
C THR A 35 0.94 9.88 13.47
N ASN A 36 1.60 11.03 13.61
CA ASN A 36 2.67 11.21 14.61
C ASN A 36 2.21 11.00 16.07
N LYS A 37 0.90 11.03 16.33
CA LYS A 37 0.31 10.69 17.64
C LYS A 37 0.07 9.18 17.82
N GLY A 38 0.46 8.36 16.85
CA GLY A 38 0.28 6.91 16.90
C GLY A 38 -1.19 6.46 16.78
N ILE A 39 -2.04 7.28 16.16
CA ILE A 39 -3.46 7.01 15.89
C ILE A 39 -3.77 7.13 14.39
N VAL A 40 -4.83 6.49 13.91
CA VAL A 40 -5.39 6.78 12.57
C VAL A 40 -6.16 8.10 12.62
N ALA A 41 -5.92 8.99 11.66
CA ALA A 41 -6.63 10.27 11.59
C ALA A 41 -8.11 10.08 11.24
N GLY A 42 -9.01 10.87 11.83
CA GLY A 42 -10.45 10.74 11.60
C GLY A 42 -10.91 11.19 10.20
N THR A 43 -10.17 12.09 9.55
CA THR A 43 -10.54 12.66 8.23
C THR A 43 -9.32 12.81 7.31
N SER A 44 -8.30 11.97 7.46
CA SER A 44 -7.07 12.00 6.64
C SER A 44 -6.50 10.59 6.48
N GLY A 45 -5.53 10.43 5.58
CA GLY A 45 -4.99 9.12 5.22
C GLY A 45 -6.09 8.20 4.71
N LEU A 46 -6.23 7.04 5.32
CA LEU A 46 -7.27 6.03 5.00
C LEU A 46 -8.72 6.52 5.22
N ASN A 47 -8.89 7.59 6.01
CA ASN A 47 -10.20 8.18 6.31
C ASN A 47 -10.42 9.53 5.62
N TRP A 48 -9.68 9.88 4.56
CA TRP A 48 -9.83 11.19 3.90
C TRP A 48 -11.28 11.44 3.43
N GLY A 49 -11.97 10.40 2.95
CA GLY A 49 -13.37 10.39 2.54
C GLY A 49 -14.39 10.50 3.68
N GLN A 50 -13.95 10.41 4.94
CA GLN A 50 -14.82 10.62 6.11
C GLN A 50 -15.15 12.10 6.35
N ARG A 51 -14.62 13.02 5.54
CA ARG A 51 -15.08 14.41 5.50
C ARG A 51 -16.50 14.53 4.98
N ASP A 52 -17.14 15.65 5.32
CA ASP A 52 -18.46 15.96 4.79
C ASP A 52 -18.46 16.06 3.26
N LYS A 53 -19.53 15.58 2.63
CA LYS A 53 -19.76 15.59 1.16
C LYS A 53 -18.65 14.94 0.32
N ARG A 54 -17.97 13.93 0.87
CA ARG A 54 -16.96 13.13 0.16
C ARG A 54 -17.43 11.70 -0.04
N ASN A 55 -16.85 11.01 -1.01
CA ASN A 55 -17.05 9.58 -1.10
C ASN A 55 -16.29 8.93 0.07
N ARG A 56 -17.00 8.15 0.90
CA ARG A 56 -16.49 7.57 2.15
C ARG A 56 -15.30 6.63 1.95
N ASN A 57 -15.11 6.13 0.72
CA ASN A 57 -13.97 5.29 0.34
C ASN A 57 -12.72 6.09 -0.04
N GLU A 58 -12.80 7.40 -0.28
CA GLU A 58 -11.62 8.16 -0.70
C GLU A 58 -10.51 8.10 0.37
N ALA A 59 -9.30 7.72 -0.04
CA ALA A 59 -8.17 7.52 0.86
C ALA A 59 -6.86 7.95 0.19
N TYR A 60 -5.84 8.23 0.98
CA TYR A 60 -4.48 8.40 0.48
C TYR A 60 -3.47 7.77 1.44
N ILE A 61 -2.30 7.36 0.94
CA ILE A 61 -1.16 7.00 1.79
C ILE A 61 -0.26 8.22 1.93
N ARG A 62 0.02 8.64 3.16
CA ARG A 62 0.87 9.80 3.42
C ARG A 62 2.32 9.48 3.08
N ILE A 63 2.99 10.38 2.36
CA ILE A 63 4.43 10.37 2.14
C ILE A 63 5.08 11.31 3.16
N PRO A 64 5.92 10.81 4.09
CA PRO A 64 6.71 11.65 4.97
C PRO A 64 7.67 12.54 4.18
N ILE A 65 7.93 13.76 4.67
CA ILE A 65 8.79 14.73 3.97
C ILE A 65 10.20 14.19 3.73
N GLN A 66 10.71 13.33 4.61
CA GLN A 66 12.01 12.69 4.48
C GLN A 66 12.05 11.73 3.28
N ILE A 67 10.94 11.06 2.97
CA ILE A 67 10.83 10.18 1.80
C ILE A 67 10.56 10.99 0.54
N ALA A 68 9.72 12.02 0.62
CA ALA A 68 9.43 12.91 -0.50
C ALA A 68 10.69 13.63 -1.00
N ARG A 69 11.66 13.94 -0.12
CA ARG A 69 12.97 14.53 -0.47
C ARG A 69 13.98 13.55 -1.06
N GLN A 70 13.70 12.24 -1.03
CA GLN A 70 14.60 11.21 -1.58
C GLN A 70 14.25 10.82 -3.01
N ASP A 71 13.25 11.46 -3.62
CA ASP A 71 12.72 11.14 -4.94
C ASP A 71 12.46 9.63 -5.11
N PHE A 72 11.93 9.01 -4.05
CA PHE A 72 11.67 7.57 -4.04
C PHE A 72 10.52 7.20 -4.98
N PHE A 73 9.46 8.02 -5.02
CA PHE A 73 8.33 7.88 -5.93
C PHE A 73 8.43 8.94 -7.03
N PRO A 74 8.08 8.62 -8.29
CA PRO A 74 8.03 9.62 -9.33
C PRO A 74 6.90 10.63 -9.07
N THR A 75 7.14 11.88 -9.46
CA THR A 75 6.24 13.02 -9.16
C THR A 75 5.63 13.64 -10.43
N ASP A 76 6.09 13.17 -11.58
CA ASP A 76 5.75 13.63 -12.93
C ASP A 76 4.85 12.64 -13.69
N ARG A 77 4.69 11.40 -13.20
CA ARG A 77 3.95 10.33 -13.87
C ARG A 77 3.17 9.43 -12.91
N HIS A 78 2.31 8.59 -13.47
CA HIS A 78 1.69 7.47 -12.76
C HIS A 78 2.64 6.28 -12.76
N PHE A 79 2.54 5.41 -11.75
CA PHE A 79 3.32 4.20 -11.65
C PHE A 79 2.46 3.02 -11.18
N THR A 80 2.89 1.83 -11.54
CA THR A 80 2.23 0.56 -11.19
C THR A 80 2.76 0.05 -9.86
N VAL A 81 1.85 -0.44 -9.02
CA VAL A 81 2.15 -1.09 -7.76
C VAL A 81 1.54 -2.48 -7.75
N LEU A 82 2.38 -3.51 -7.63
CA LEU A 82 1.95 -4.88 -7.34
C LEU A 82 1.87 -5.04 -5.82
N THR A 83 0.80 -5.63 -5.32
CA THR A 83 0.59 -5.81 -3.88
C THR A 83 0.93 -7.23 -3.44
N ASP A 84 1.19 -7.41 -2.14
CA ASP A 84 1.49 -8.74 -1.56
C ASP A 84 0.36 -9.77 -1.72
N ASP A 85 -0.87 -9.32 -1.98
CA ASP A 85 -2.04 -10.16 -2.22
C ASP A 85 -2.45 -10.23 -3.71
N GLY A 86 -1.54 -9.87 -4.63
CA GLY A 86 -1.70 -10.06 -6.07
C GLY A 86 -2.60 -9.02 -6.77
N HIS A 87 -2.89 -7.89 -6.14
CA HIS A 87 -3.58 -6.78 -6.81
C HIS A 87 -2.59 -5.87 -7.53
N GLN A 88 -3.07 -5.22 -8.58
CA GLN A 88 -2.35 -4.16 -9.28
C GLN A 88 -3.06 -2.81 -9.04
N LEU A 89 -2.32 -1.84 -8.54
CA LEU A 89 -2.79 -0.46 -8.35
C LEU A 89 -2.01 0.49 -9.25
N ILE A 90 -2.68 1.49 -9.83
CA ILE A 90 -2.03 2.62 -10.49
C ILE A 90 -2.03 3.79 -9.52
N LEU A 91 -0.85 4.22 -9.07
CA LEU A 91 -0.69 5.31 -8.12
C LEU A 91 -0.01 6.52 -8.75
N ARG A 92 -0.20 7.68 -8.11
CA ARG A 92 0.57 8.90 -8.38
C ARG A 92 0.90 9.61 -7.07
N ALA A 93 2.00 10.36 -7.05
CA ALA A 93 2.24 11.35 -6.01
C ALA A 93 1.55 12.67 -6.38
N GLU A 94 0.79 13.28 -5.45
CA GLU A 94 0.11 14.55 -5.72
C GLU A 94 0.98 15.79 -5.45
N GLN A 95 1.05 16.68 -6.44
CA GLN A 95 2.05 17.75 -6.61
C GLN A 95 2.08 18.84 -5.53
N GLN A 96 0.99 19.11 -4.80
CA GLN A 96 1.07 20.04 -3.66
C GLN A 96 1.81 19.39 -2.47
N ASN A 97 3.14 19.42 -2.58
CA ASN A 97 4.16 18.92 -1.67
C ASN A 97 4.47 17.40 -1.70
N ASN A 98 4.01 16.64 -2.71
CA ASN A 98 4.28 15.19 -2.82
C ASN A 98 3.99 14.45 -1.50
N LYS A 99 2.91 14.82 -0.82
CA LYS A 99 2.55 14.35 0.53
C LYS A 99 1.65 13.12 0.53
N ALA A 100 1.13 12.73 -0.63
CA ALA A 100 0.07 11.74 -0.75
C ALA A 100 0.26 10.89 -2.00
N LEU A 101 0.13 9.58 -1.83
CA LEU A 101 -0.12 8.63 -2.90
C LEU A 101 -1.63 8.44 -3.05
N THR A 102 -2.12 8.62 -4.27
CA THR A 102 -3.54 8.48 -4.64
C THR A 102 -3.69 7.66 -5.92
N THR A 103 -4.89 7.15 -6.16
CA THR A 103 -5.27 6.57 -7.45
C THR A 103 -5.80 7.70 -8.36
N PRO A 104 -5.26 7.89 -9.57
CA PRO A 104 -5.42 9.12 -10.34
C PRO A 104 -6.83 9.36 -10.89
N MET A 105 -7.56 8.29 -11.21
CA MET A 105 -8.90 8.36 -11.81
C MET A 105 -10.02 8.35 -10.77
N ASN A 106 -9.84 7.59 -9.69
CA ASN A 106 -10.82 7.46 -8.62
C ASN A 106 -10.11 7.16 -7.31
N ASN A 107 -10.04 8.15 -6.43
CA ASN A 107 -9.34 8.04 -5.14
C ASN A 107 -10.02 7.08 -4.14
N SER A 108 -11.22 6.59 -4.47
CA SER A 108 -11.95 5.59 -3.69
C SER A 108 -11.33 4.19 -3.79
N LEU A 109 -10.69 3.87 -4.92
CA LEU A 109 -10.11 2.55 -5.17
C LEU A 109 -9.07 2.17 -4.12
N LEU A 110 -8.22 3.13 -3.73
CA LEU A 110 -7.22 2.89 -2.70
C LEU A 110 -7.85 2.60 -1.34
N GLY A 111 -8.94 3.28 -0.98
CA GLY A 111 -9.62 3.03 0.29
C GLY A 111 -10.53 1.82 0.29
N GLU A 112 -11.07 1.41 -0.86
CA GLU A 112 -11.74 0.12 -1.04
C GLU A 112 -10.75 -1.01 -0.84
N TYR A 113 -9.56 -0.93 -1.47
CA TYR A 113 -8.48 -1.88 -1.27
C TYR A 113 -8.13 -2.06 0.22
N PHE A 114 -7.83 -0.97 0.94
CA PHE A 114 -7.48 -1.10 2.37
C PHE A 114 -8.64 -1.61 3.22
N ARG A 115 -9.89 -1.19 2.96
CA ARG A 115 -11.05 -1.69 3.72
C ARG A 115 -11.27 -3.18 3.50
N ASN A 116 -11.15 -3.65 2.26
CA ASN A 116 -11.22 -5.08 1.93
C ASN A 116 -10.12 -5.87 2.62
N ARG A 117 -8.86 -5.40 2.59
CA ARG A 117 -7.72 -6.01 3.30
C ARG A 117 -7.96 -6.13 4.81
N LEU A 118 -8.63 -5.13 5.39
CA LEU A 118 -8.96 -5.08 6.83
C LEU A 118 -10.27 -5.80 7.18
N ASN A 119 -10.94 -6.43 6.20
CA ASN A 119 -12.27 -7.02 6.35
C ASN A 119 -13.31 -6.04 6.92
N LEU A 120 -13.25 -4.79 6.44
CA LEU A 120 -14.18 -3.71 6.79
C LEU A 120 -15.16 -3.44 5.63
N PRO A 121 -16.43 -3.10 5.92
CA PRO A 121 -17.34 -2.64 4.90
C PRO A 121 -16.84 -1.37 4.19
N ASN A 122 -17.18 -1.24 2.91
CA ASN A 122 -16.95 -0.01 2.16
C ASN A 122 -17.56 1.19 2.88
N GLY A 123 -16.80 2.28 2.95
CA GLY A 123 -17.17 3.53 3.61
C GLY A 123 -16.99 3.53 5.13
N HIS A 124 -16.67 2.40 5.76
CA HIS A 124 -16.43 2.35 7.21
C HIS A 124 -15.17 3.15 7.58
N PRO A 125 -15.17 3.91 8.70
CA PRO A 125 -13.95 4.53 9.21
C PRO A 125 -12.94 3.45 9.63
N VAL A 126 -11.69 3.61 9.21
CA VAL A 126 -10.57 2.78 9.64
C VAL A 126 -10.05 3.31 10.97
N THR A 127 -9.93 2.45 11.97
CA THR A 127 -9.39 2.79 13.28
C THR A 127 -7.99 2.20 13.46
N LYS A 128 -7.28 2.67 14.49
CA LYS A 128 -6.01 2.05 14.90
C LYS A 128 -6.22 0.58 15.27
N GLN A 129 -7.32 0.26 15.96
CA GLN A 129 -7.61 -1.09 16.39
C GLN A 129 -7.83 -2.04 15.20
N ASP A 130 -8.37 -1.55 14.08
CA ASP A 130 -8.53 -2.36 12.86
C ASP A 130 -7.16 -2.75 12.30
N LEU A 131 -6.22 -1.79 12.23
CA LEU A 131 -4.84 -2.04 11.80
C LEU A 131 -4.09 -2.98 12.75
N GLU A 132 -4.26 -2.81 14.06
CA GLU A 132 -3.63 -3.67 15.07
C GLU A 132 -4.19 -5.09 15.03
N ARG A 133 -5.51 -5.25 14.89
CA ARG A 133 -6.16 -6.56 14.72
C ARG A 133 -5.71 -7.26 13.45
N TYR A 134 -5.54 -6.48 12.38
CA TYR A 134 -4.98 -6.96 11.13
C TYR A 134 -3.51 -7.40 11.26
N GLY A 135 -2.77 -6.84 12.22
CA GLY A 135 -1.37 -7.21 12.50
C GLY A 135 -0.34 -6.32 11.81
N ARG A 136 -0.73 -5.16 11.28
CA ARG A 136 0.20 -4.19 10.66
C ARG A 136 -0.36 -2.77 10.64
N THR A 137 0.49 -1.79 10.90
CA THR A 137 0.13 -0.35 10.92
C THR A 137 0.90 0.49 9.90
N ASP A 138 1.64 -0.15 9.00
CA ASP A 138 2.50 0.47 8.00
C ASP A 138 2.44 -0.33 6.69
N VAL A 139 2.78 0.31 5.57
CA VAL A 139 3.00 -0.36 4.28
C VAL A 139 4.46 -0.20 3.88
N VAL A 140 5.04 -1.23 3.27
CA VAL A 140 6.41 -1.18 2.75
C VAL A 140 6.34 -1.11 1.23
N PHE A 141 7.00 -0.11 0.65
CA PHE A 141 7.19 -0.02 -0.79
C PHE A 141 8.61 -0.41 -1.15
N ALA A 142 8.76 -1.27 -2.14
CA ALA A 142 10.04 -1.63 -2.77
C ALA A 142 10.02 -1.13 -4.23
N LYS A 143 11.07 -0.43 -4.66
CA LYS A 143 11.21 0.07 -6.03
C LYS A 143 11.80 -1.03 -6.91
N ILE A 144 11.00 -1.60 -7.79
CA ILE A 144 11.45 -2.65 -8.72
C ILE A 144 12.18 -2.00 -9.90
N ASP A 145 11.56 -1.00 -10.51
CA ASP A 145 12.17 -0.15 -11.55
C ASP A 145 11.59 1.30 -11.49
N GLU A 146 11.70 2.08 -12.56
CA GLU A 146 11.21 3.47 -12.59
C GLU A 146 9.68 3.61 -12.58
N GLU A 147 8.94 2.59 -13.04
CA GLU A 147 7.49 2.61 -13.22
C GLU A 147 6.77 1.48 -12.48
N LEU A 148 7.51 0.54 -11.89
CA LEU A 148 7.01 -0.62 -11.16
C LEU A 148 7.52 -0.64 -9.72
N TYR A 149 6.58 -0.78 -8.80
CA TYR A 149 6.82 -0.89 -7.37
C TYR A 149 6.08 -2.11 -6.82
N TYR A 150 6.61 -2.65 -5.73
CA TYR A 150 5.91 -3.63 -4.91
C TYR A 150 5.47 -2.98 -3.60
N MET A 151 4.23 -3.25 -3.16
CA MET A 151 3.69 -2.80 -1.88
C MET A 151 3.32 -3.99 -1.01
N ASP A 152 4.02 -4.12 0.11
CA ASP A 152 3.73 -5.12 1.12
C ASP A 152 2.90 -4.52 2.25
N PHE A 153 1.69 -5.05 2.41
CA PHE A 153 0.78 -4.82 3.53
C PHE A 153 0.45 -6.13 4.26
N SER A 154 1.21 -7.22 4.09
CA SER A 154 0.94 -8.50 4.77
C SER A 154 1.04 -8.40 6.31
N PRO A 155 0.21 -9.08 7.11
CA PRO A 155 0.36 -9.09 8.56
C PRO A 155 1.77 -9.51 8.98
N LYS A 156 2.37 -8.82 9.96
CA LYS A 156 3.67 -9.27 10.48
C LYS A 156 3.46 -10.60 11.20
N LYS A 157 4.23 -11.63 10.85
CA LYS A 157 4.22 -12.91 11.57
C LYS A 157 4.43 -12.62 13.06
N ALA A 158 3.57 -13.17 13.91
CA ALA A 158 3.81 -13.16 15.34
C ALA A 158 5.18 -13.84 15.58
N LEU A 159 6.06 -13.21 16.36
CA LEU A 159 7.23 -13.91 16.91
C LEU A 159 6.67 -15.04 17.79
N GLY A 160 6.58 -16.26 17.28
CA GLY A 160 5.98 -17.35 18.05
C GLY A 160 5.95 -18.70 17.37
N ASP A 161 5.76 -18.76 16.05
CA ASP A 161 5.63 -20.05 15.36
C ASP A 161 6.85 -20.32 14.48
N SER A 162 7.82 -21.04 15.05
CA SER A 162 8.94 -21.71 14.38
C SER A 162 8.96 -23.18 14.77
#